data_AF-W4L4U4-F1
#
_entry.id   AF-W4L4U4-F1
#
_cell.length_a   1.000
_cell.length_b   1.000
_cell.length_c   1.000
_cell.angle_alpha   90.00
_cell.angle_beta   90.00
_cell.angle_gamma   90.00
#
_symmetry.space_group_name_H-M   'P 1'
#
loop_
_entity.id
_entity.type
_entity.pdbx_description
1 polymer ?
#
loop_
_entity_poly.entity_id
_entity_poly.type
_entity_poly.pdbx_seq_one_letter_code
_entity_poly.pdbx_strand_id
1 'polypeptide(L)'
;YALWMIMGEAMARTHAKTGDARYEVDPNLAVLPIDALGFRRGAGVLKTLLKDYGLEDEPLFEQANVRGIRSLAGHAETTDVTNDVNGGPSGIGIATAAGKAAFWDFIGAPDSLKVLALEGEFAMTEGHAQELKTQGLALQVGKRMRIFLSNNNAGIDDSLLGGVIDNKFDSYRIEEQWTSYGWNVFGLANGNDYDQVVAALKTMEDWDPADRRPMIVIGNTVKGYWPGAVNGKLEGYGDQIVGYPSHPYGFSMNSPY
;
A
#
# COMPACT_ATOMS: atom_id res chain seq x y z
N TYR A 1 -4.32 2.00 -5.93
CA TYR A 1 -4.68 1.67 -7.32
C TYR A 1 -3.49 1.62 -8.27
N ALA A 2 -2.64 2.65 -8.37
CA ALA A 2 -1.51 2.66 -9.31
C ALA A 2 -0.60 1.42 -9.21
N LEU A 3 -0.26 0.97 -8.00
CA LEU A 3 0.48 -0.28 -7.80
C LEU A 3 -0.21 -1.48 -8.46
N TRP A 4 -1.52 -1.63 -8.24
CA TRP A 4 -2.31 -2.73 -8.81
C TRP A 4 -2.42 -2.64 -10.34
N MET A 5 -2.50 -1.43 -10.90
CA MET A 5 -2.48 -1.20 -12.35
C MET A 5 -1.16 -1.65 -12.97
N ILE A 6 -0.03 -1.26 -12.36
CA ILE A 6 1.31 -1.66 -12.81
C ILE A 6 1.47 -3.18 -12.68
N MET A 7 1.02 -3.76 -11.57
CA MET A 7 1.09 -5.20 -11.34
C MET A 7 0.25 -5.97 -12.35
N GLY A 8 -1.00 -5.57 -12.59
CA GLY A 8 -1.89 -6.19 -13.58
C GLY A 8 -1.30 -6.15 -14.99
N GLU A 9 -0.76 -5.00 -15.40
CA GLU A 9 -0.08 -4.84 -16.69
C GLU A 9 1.18 -5.71 -16.79
N ALA A 10 2.00 -5.74 -15.73
CA ALA A 10 3.21 -6.56 -15.70
C ALA A 10 2.89 -8.06 -15.79
N MET A 11 1.86 -8.52 -15.08
CA MET A 11 1.38 -9.91 -15.14
C MET A 11 0.87 -10.25 -16.55
N ALA A 12 0.00 -9.41 -17.12
CA ALA A 12 -0.54 -9.61 -18.47
C ALA A 12 0.57 -9.68 -19.53
N ARG A 13 1.55 -8.76 -19.51
CA ARG A 13 2.70 -8.78 -20.42
C ARG A 13 3.58 -10.01 -20.24
N THR A 14 3.78 -10.42 -18.99
CA THR A 14 4.59 -11.61 -18.70
C THR A 14 3.89 -12.86 -19.23
N HIS A 15 2.59 -13.01 -18.98
CA HIS A 15 1.79 -14.11 -19.52
C HIS A 15 1.83 -14.14 -21.06
N ALA A 16 1.61 -13.01 -21.72
CA ALA A 16 1.66 -12.93 -23.19
C ALA A 16 3.03 -13.32 -23.76
N LYS A 17 4.11 -13.04 -23.03
CA LYS A 17 5.48 -13.38 -23.43
C LYS A 17 5.84 -14.85 -23.18
N THR A 18 5.35 -15.44 -22.09
CA THR A 18 5.82 -16.75 -21.61
C THR A 18 4.80 -17.88 -21.79
N GLY A 19 3.52 -17.58 -21.89
CA GLY A 19 2.42 -18.55 -21.82
C GLY A 19 2.24 -19.20 -20.45
N ASP A 20 2.89 -18.67 -19.40
CA ASP A 20 2.86 -19.26 -18.06
C ASP A 20 1.64 -18.79 -17.28
N ALA A 21 0.71 -19.71 -17.05
CA ALA A 21 -0.58 -19.48 -16.39
C ALA A 21 -0.48 -18.86 -14.99
N ARG A 22 0.68 -18.89 -14.32
CA ARG A 22 0.89 -18.20 -13.04
C ARG A 22 0.79 -16.67 -13.14
N TYR A 23 0.97 -16.13 -14.34
CA TYR A 23 0.84 -14.70 -14.62
C TYR A 23 -0.52 -14.34 -15.24
N GLU A 24 -1.37 -15.33 -15.49
CA GLU A 24 -2.71 -15.08 -16.00
C GLU A 24 -3.61 -14.53 -14.88
N VAL A 25 -4.26 -13.41 -15.16
CA VAL A 25 -5.23 -12.78 -14.25
C VAL A 25 -6.48 -12.48 -15.06
N ASP A 26 -7.64 -12.91 -14.57
CA ASP A 26 -8.93 -12.53 -15.16
C ASP A 26 -8.99 -10.99 -15.23
N PRO A 27 -9.21 -10.39 -16.41
CA PRO A 27 -9.36 -8.94 -16.54
C PRO A 27 -10.41 -8.36 -15.59
N ASN A 28 -11.46 -9.09 -15.26
CA ASN A 28 -12.52 -8.68 -14.32
C ASN A 28 -12.06 -8.69 -12.85
N LEU A 29 -10.94 -9.33 -12.53
CA LEU A 29 -10.29 -9.27 -11.22
C LEU A 29 -9.11 -8.30 -11.22
N ALA A 30 -8.45 -8.08 -12.36
CA ALA A 30 -7.35 -7.14 -12.46
C ALA A 30 -7.82 -5.68 -12.34
N VAL A 31 -6.97 -4.83 -11.75
CA VAL A 31 -6.99 -3.37 -11.97
C VAL A 31 -6.03 -3.11 -13.13
N LEU A 32 -6.53 -2.50 -14.20
CA LEU A 32 -5.78 -2.29 -15.44
C LEU A 32 -5.39 -0.81 -15.60
N PRO A 33 -4.31 -0.47 -16.32
CA PRO A 33 -3.95 0.92 -16.62
C PRO A 33 -5.11 1.81 -17.08
N ILE A 34 -6.01 1.29 -17.92
CA ILE A 34 -7.20 2.02 -18.39
C ILE A 34 -8.12 2.48 -17.23
N ASP A 35 -8.16 1.75 -16.12
CA ASP A 35 -8.98 2.09 -14.95
C ASP A 35 -8.50 3.37 -14.24
N ALA A 36 -7.32 3.91 -14.60
CA ALA A 36 -6.89 5.23 -14.12
C ALA A 36 -7.92 6.32 -14.49
N LEU A 37 -8.59 6.19 -15.63
CA LEU A 37 -9.70 7.05 -16.03
C LEU A 37 -10.93 6.89 -15.12
N GLY A 38 -11.05 5.80 -14.38
CA GLY A 38 -12.14 5.54 -13.45
C GLY A 38 -11.97 6.11 -12.04
N PHE A 39 -10.78 6.63 -11.70
CA PHE A 39 -10.53 7.15 -10.36
C PHE A 39 -11.44 8.31 -9.99
N ARG A 40 -12.21 8.14 -8.90
CA ARG A 40 -13.22 9.09 -8.40
C ARG A 40 -14.29 9.44 -9.43
N ARG A 41 -14.61 8.51 -10.35
CA ARG A 41 -15.69 8.67 -11.34
C ARG A 41 -16.69 7.53 -11.21
N GLY A 42 -17.98 7.85 -11.27
CA GLY A 42 -19.04 6.85 -11.23
C GLY A 42 -19.16 6.07 -12.53
N ALA A 43 -19.53 4.79 -12.42
CA ALA A 43 -19.64 3.86 -13.55
C ALA A 43 -20.54 4.34 -14.70
N GLY A 44 -21.55 5.18 -14.43
CA GLY A 44 -22.43 5.73 -15.48
C GLY A 44 -21.69 6.59 -16.49
N VAL A 45 -20.83 7.52 -16.02
CA VAL A 45 -20.05 8.43 -16.88
C VAL A 45 -19.02 7.67 -17.70
N LEU A 46 -18.45 6.60 -17.13
CA LEU A 46 -17.40 5.81 -17.78
C LEU A 46 -17.89 5.04 -19.02
N LYS A 47 -19.20 4.79 -19.14
CA LYS A 47 -19.78 4.11 -20.31
C LYS A 47 -19.66 4.91 -21.60
N THR A 48 -19.62 6.24 -21.51
CA THR A 48 -19.56 7.13 -22.67
C THR A 48 -18.31 8.00 -22.67
N LEU A 49 -17.46 7.93 -21.64
CA LEU A 49 -16.30 8.82 -21.48
C LEU A 49 -15.40 8.88 -22.73
N LEU A 50 -15.03 7.75 -23.33
CA LEU A 50 -14.17 7.78 -24.52
C LEU A 50 -14.94 8.30 -25.74
N LYS A 51 -16.20 7.86 -25.90
CA LYS A 51 -17.08 8.26 -26.99
C LYS A 51 -17.34 9.75 -27.04
N ASP A 52 -17.71 10.33 -25.89
CA ASP A 52 -18.11 11.73 -25.76
C ASP A 52 -16.96 12.68 -26.12
N TYR A 53 -15.72 12.18 -26.09
CA TYR A 53 -14.51 12.93 -26.44
C TYR A 53 -13.86 12.44 -27.76
N GLY A 54 -14.49 11.49 -28.48
CA GLY A 54 -13.97 10.98 -29.75
C GLY A 54 -12.68 10.16 -29.62
N LEU A 55 -12.47 9.49 -28.49
CA LEU A 55 -11.25 8.77 -28.13
C LEU A 55 -11.41 7.23 -28.18
N GLU A 56 -12.53 6.70 -28.67
CA GLU A 56 -12.80 5.24 -28.68
C GLU A 56 -11.83 4.46 -29.57
N ASP A 57 -11.38 5.07 -30.67
CA ASP A 57 -10.47 4.44 -31.64
C ASP A 57 -9.00 4.78 -31.39
N GLU A 58 -8.68 5.55 -30.34
CA GLU A 58 -7.31 5.93 -30.01
C GLU A 58 -6.55 4.71 -29.44
N PRO A 59 -5.39 4.33 -30.03
CA PRO A 59 -4.64 3.15 -29.58
C PRO A 59 -4.26 3.17 -28.10
N LEU A 60 -4.09 4.37 -27.51
CA LEU A 60 -3.78 4.53 -26.09
C LEU A 60 -4.88 3.95 -25.17
N PHE A 61 -6.12 3.90 -25.63
CA PHE A 61 -7.27 3.44 -24.84
C PHE A 61 -7.81 2.07 -25.29
N GLU A 62 -7.11 1.36 -26.16
CA GLU A 62 -7.53 0.03 -26.67
C GLU A 62 -7.87 -0.96 -25.55
N GLN A 63 -7.16 -0.86 -24.40
CA GLN A 63 -7.42 -1.70 -23.23
C GLN A 63 -8.85 -1.55 -22.67
N ALA A 64 -9.56 -0.45 -22.98
CA ALA A 64 -10.98 -0.29 -22.67
C ALA A 64 -11.85 -1.36 -23.36
N ASN A 65 -11.44 -1.89 -24.51
CA ASN A 65 -12.20 -2.91 -25.25
C ASN A 65 -12.24 -4.28 -24.57
N VAL A 66 -11.39 -4.51 -23.56
CA VAL A 66 -11.36 -5.78 -22.82
C VAL A 66 -12.63 -5.96 -21.99
N ARG A 67 -12.99 -4.92 -21.21
CA ARG A 67 -14.16 -4.95 -20.30
C ARG A 67 -14.73 -3.57 -19.93
N GLY A 68 -14.33 -2.52 -20.63
CA GLY A 68 -14.59 -1.13 -20.26
C GLY A 68 -13.71 -0.64 -19.12
N ILE A 69 -13.98 0.60 -18.68
CA ILE A 69 -13.26 1.30 -17.61
C ILE A 69 -13.94 0.99 -16.27
N ARG A 70 -13.18 0.47 -15.29
CA ARG A 70 -13.68 0.23 -13.93
C ARG A 70 -13.82 1.55 -13.17
N SER A 71 -14.99 1.76 -12.55
CA SER A 71 -15.20 2.81 -11.56
C SER A 71 -14.35 2.53 -10.32
N LEU A 72 -13.52 3.48 -9.90
CA LEU A 72 -12.67 3.33 -8.71
C LEU A 72 -13.04 4.41 -7.69
N ALA A 73 -13.24 3.98 -6.45
CA ALA A 73 -13.52 4.88 -5.34
C ALA A 73 -12.32 5.79 -5.01
N GLY A 74 -12.57 6.83 -4.21
CA GLY A 74 -11.51 7.74 -3.76
C GLY A 74 -10.56 7.13 -2.74
N HIS A 75 -11.02 6.10 -2.03
CA HIS A 75 -10.26 5.25 -1.12
C HIS A 75 -10.54 3.79 -1.48
N ALA A 76 -9.66 2.89 -1.09
CA ALA A 76 -9.89 1.46 -1.31
C ALA A 76 -11.17 0.99 -0.60
N GLU A 77 -11.99 0.22 -1.29
CA GLU A 77 -13.21 -0.39 -0.75
C GLU A 77 -13.13 -1.92 -0.82
N THR A 78 -13.86 -2.63 0.03
CA THR A 78 -13.97 -4.10 0.01
C THR A 78 -14.70 -4.63 -1.21
N THR A 79 -15.45 -3.76 -1.88
CA THR A 79 -16.10 -4.00 -3.17
C THR A 79 -15.11 -3.93 -4.32
N ASP A 80 -13.94 -3.32 -4.10
CA ASP A 80 -12.83 -3.33 -5.03
C ASP A 80 -11.91 -4.53 -4.79
N VAL A 81 -11.08 -4.84 -5.78
CA VAL A 81 -10.17 -6.00 -5.78
C VAL A 81 -8.88 -5.77 -4.97
N THR A 82 -8.79 -4.68 -4.20
CA THR A 82 -7.52 -4.22 -3.63
C THR A 82 -7.36 -4.49 -2.15
N ASN A 83 -8.44 -4.47 -1.38
CA ASN A 83 -8.41 -4.52 0.08
C ASN A 83 -9.58 -5.34 0.62
N ASP A 84 -9.34 -6.04 1.73
CA ASP A 84 -10.35 -6.82 2.45
C ASP A 84 -11.12 -6.00 3.50
N VAL A 85 -10.72 -4.73 3.73
CA VAL A 85 -11.41 -3.74 4.57
C VAL A 85 -11.46 -2.39 3.85
N ASN A 86 -12.57 -1.66 4.01
CA ASN A 86 -12.71 -0.29 3.51
C ASN A 86 -11.64 0.60 4.15
N GLY A 87 -10.87 1.27 3.31
CA GLY A 87 -9.88 2.26 3.73
C GLY A 87 -10.47 3.67 3.83
N GLY A 88 -9.58 4.64 4.02
CA GLY A 88 -9.91 6.06 4.12
C GLY A 88 -9.57 6.62 5.49
N PRO A 89 -10.29 6.25 6.55
CA PRO A 89 -9.92 6.64 7.90
C PRO A 89 -8.61 5.95 8.31
N SER A 90 -7.61 6.76 8.69
CA SER A 90 -6.28 6.29 9.10
C SER A 90 -6.36 5.21 10.19
N GLY A 91 -5.54 4.17 10.07
CA GLY A 91 -5.41 3.13 11.09
C GLY A 91 -6.60 2.17 11.22
N ILE A 92 -7.74 2.38 10.56
CA ILE A 92 -8.87 1.44 10.65
C ILE A 92 -8.51 0.11 10.00
N GLY A 93 -7.89 0.13 8.82
CA GLY A 93 -7.52 -1.09 8.10
C GLY A 93 -6.62 -2.01 8.94
N ILE A 94 -5.53 -1.46 9.48
CA ILE A 94 -4.56 -2.21 10.28
C ILE A 94 -5.15 -2.68 11.62
N ALA A 95 -6.05 -1.93 12.26
CA ALA A 95 -6.70 -2.33 13.50
C ALA A 95 -7.50 -3.64 13.37
N THR A 96 -7.94 -4.00 12.15
CA THR A 96 -8.63 -5.28 11.89
C THR A 96 -7.69 -6.48 11.73
N ALA A 97 -6.38 -6.26 11.56
CA ALA A 97 -5.44 -7.29 11.12
C ALA A 97 -5.30 -8.45 12.10
N ALA A 98 -5.22 -8.17 13.40
CA ALA A 98 -5.08 -9.19 14.43
C ALA A 98 -6.32 -10.09 14.52
N GLY A 99 -7.52 -9.50 14.41
CA GLY A 99 -8.78 -10.25 14.39
C GLY A 99 -8.88 -11.19 13.19
N LYS A 100 -8.47 -10.74 12.00
CA LYS A 100 -8.44 -11.58 10.79
C LYS A 100 -7.43 -12.73 10.92
N ALA A 101 -6.25 -12.46 11.47
CA ALA A 101 -5.25 -13.50 11.68
C ALA A 101 -5.73 -14.54 12.72
N ALA A 102 -6.33 -14.08 13.82
CA ALA A 102 -6.92 -14.97 14.81
C ALA A 102 -8.08 -15.80 14.25
N PHE A 103 -8.90 -15.22 13.37
CA PHE A 103 -9.97 -15.96 12.68
C PHE A 103 -9.41 -17.13 11.86
N TRP A 104 -8.35 -16.91 11.08
CA TRP A 104 -7.70 -17.96 10.31
C TRP A 104 -7.14 -19.08 11.19
N ASP A 105 -6.52 -18.74 12.32
CA ASP A 105 -6.07 -19.75 13.30
C ASP A 105 -7.27 -20.51 13.91
N PHE A 106 -8.34 -19.80 14.27
CA PHE A 106 -9.53 -20.38 14.89
C PHE A 106 -10.22 -21.42 13.99
N ILE A 107 -10.29 -21.16 12.69
CA ILE A 107 -10.91 -22.11 11.73
C ILE A 107 -9.95 -23.22 11.26
N GLY A 108 -8.70 -23.26 11.75
CA GLY A 108 -7.71 -24.24 11.35
C GLY A 108 -7.21 -24.05 9.91
N ALA A 109 -7.14 -22.81 9.43
CA ALA A 109 -6.68 -22.51 8.09
C ALA A 109 -5.20 -22.85 7.89
N PRO A 110 -4.79 -23.29 6.67
CA PRO A 110 -3.41 -23.65 6.41
C PRO A 110 -2.48 -22.46 6.65
N ASP A 111 -1.23 -22.76 7.01
CA ASP A 111 -0.22 -21.75 7.30
C ASP A 111 0.10 -20.86 6.09
N SER A 112 -0.19 -21.30 4.87
CA SER A 112 -0.02 -20.49 3.66
C SER A 112 -0.91 -19.25 3.62
N LEU A 113 -2.02 -19.21 4.38
CA LEU A 113 -2.90 -18.04 4.45
C LEU A 113 -2.37 -17.03 5.48
N LYS A 114 -2.00 -15.86 5.00
CA LYS A 114 -1.44 -14.75 5.78
C LYS A 114 -2.33 -13.52 5.72
N VAL A 115 -2.27 -12.70 6.77
CA VAL A 115 -2.76 -11.33 6.77
C VAL A 115 -1.57 -10.40 6.60
N LEU A 116 -1.56 -9.65 5.49
CA LEU A 116 -0.57 -8.62 5.22
C LEU A 116 -1.25 -7.26 5.42
N ALA A 117 -0.65 -6.40 6.26
CA ALA A 117 -1.10 -5.04 6.45
C ALA A 117 0.03 -4.06 6.11
N LEU A 118 -0.29 -3.05 5.29
CA LEU A 118 0.63 -1.99 4.91
C LEU A 118 0.08 -0.69 5.48
N GLU A 119 0.91 0.09 6.17
CA GLU A 119 0.47 1.31 6.83
C GLU A 119 1.59 2.35 6.95
N GLY A 120 1.23 3.63 7.13
CA GLY A 120 2.17 4.72 7.38
C GLY A 120 2.34 5.03 8.87
N GLU A 121 3.42 5.71 9.25
CA GLU A 121 3.69 6.09 10.64
C GLU A 121 2.60 6.99 11.25
N PHE A 122 1.99 7.87 10.44
CA PHE A 122 0.93 8.77 10.91
C PHE A 122 -0.35 8.03 11.29
N ALA A 123 -0.69 6.93 10.60
CA ALA A 123 -1.84 6.13 11.00
C ALA A 123 -1.64 5.45 12.36
N MET A 124 -0.40 5.35 12.85
CA MET A 124 -0.10 4.86 14.20
C MET A 124 -0.40 5.90 15.28
N THR A 125 -0.68 7.17 14.96
CA THR A 125 -1.11 8.13 15.99
C THR A 125 -2.53 7.89 16.47
N GLU A 126 -3.30 7.09 15.72
CA GLU A 126 -4.68 6.75 16.04
C GLU A 126 -4.77 5.74 17.18
N GLY A 127 -5.70 5.97 18.12
CA GLY A 127 -5.86 5.13 19.31
C GLY A 127 -6.15 3.66 18.97
N HIS A 128 -7.04 3.40 18.00
CA HIS A 128 -7.36 2.04 17.56
C HIS A 128 -6.18 1.33 16.89
N ALA A 129 -5.28 2.07 16.23
CA ALA A 129 -4.06 1.49 15.67
C ALA A 129 -3.05 1.13 16.78
N GLN A 130 -3.06 1.84 17.91
CA GLN A 130 -2.26 1.47 19.08
C GLN A 130 -2.83 0.24 19.81
N GLU A 131 -4.15 0.11 19.90
CA GLU A 131 -4.81 -1.06 20.49
C GLU A 131 -4.45 -2.38 19.78
N LEU A 132 -4.22 -2.33 18.46
CA LEU A 132 -3.74 -3.47 17.68
C LEU A 132 -2.49 -4.12 18.29
N LYS A 133 -1.57 -3.32 18.85
CA LYS A 133 -0.31 -3.84 19.43
C LYS A 133 -0.59 -4.83 20.56
N THR A 134 -1.52 -4.47 21.45
CA THR A 134 -1.97 -5.34 22.54
C THR A 134 -2.76 -6.54 22.01
N GLN A 135 -3.67 -6.31 21.07
CA GLN A 135 -4.49 -7.38 20.48
C GLN A 135 -3.63 -8.46 19.81
N GLY A 136 -2.65 -8.06 18.97
CA GLY A 136 -1.78 -8.99 18.26
C GLY A 136 -0.94 -9.86 19.20
N LEU A 137 -0.44 -9.29 20.30
CA LEU A 137 0.29 -10.06 21.31
C LEU A 137 -0.64 -11.01 22.07
N ALA A 138 -1.80 -10.51 22.54
CA ALA A 138 -2.75 -11.30 23.32
C ALA A 138 -3.33 -12.48 22.53
N LEU A 139 -3.58 -12.28 21.23
CA LEU A 139 -4.08 -13.33 20.32
C LEU A 139 -2.97 -14.28 19.84
N GLN A 140 -1.70 -13.98 20.12
CA GLN A 140 -0.57 -14.86 19.80
C GLN A 140 -0.57 -15.29 18.32
N VAL A 141 -0.78 -14.34 17.40
CA VAL A 141 -1.00 -14.65 15.97
C VAL A 141 0.28 -15.04 15.20
N GLY A 142 1.46 -14.90 15.82
CA GLY A 142 2.74 -15.30 15.24
C GLY A 142 2.98 -14.76 13.82
N LYS A 143 3.65 -15.57 12.99
CA LYS A 143 3.95 -15.24 11.59
C LYS A 143 2.74 -15.25 10.64
N ARG A 144 1.52 -15.47 11.14
CA ARG A 144 0.28 -15.38 10.34
C ARG A 144 -0.06 -13.94 9.97
N MET A 145 0.23 -13.00 10.86
CA MET A 145 0.06 -11.57 10.63
C MET A 145 1.41 -10.92 10.37
N ARG A 146 1.50 -10.11 9.32
CA ARG A 146 2.72 -9.38 8.95
C ARG A 146 2.36 -7.93 8.66
N ILE A 147 2.96 -7.02 9.41
CA ILE A 147 2.79 -5.59 9.22
C ILE A 147 4.01 -5.03 8.50
N PHE A 148 3.79 -4.15 7.53
CA PHE A 148 4.79 -3.35 6.86
C PHE A 148 4.47 -1.89 7.12
N LEU A 149 5.33 -1.22 7.87
CA LEU A 149 5.21 0.18 8.18
C LEU A 149 6.18 0.98 7.32
N SER A 150 5.63 1.84 6.47
CA SER A 150 6.36 2.86 5.74
C SER A 150 6.67 3.98 6.73
N ASN A 151 7.94 4.15 7.10
CA ASN A 151 8.41 5.22 7.98
C ASN A 151 9.08 6.30 7.14
N ASN A 152 8.29 7.23 6.60
CA ASN A 152 8.80 8.28 5.71
C ASN A 152 8.87 9.68 6.35
N ASN A 153 8.39 9.80 7.59
CA ASN A 153 8.31 11.05 8.35
C ASN A 153 7.57 12.17 7.59
N ALA A 154 6.48 11.86 6.91
CA ALA A 154 5.79 12.80 6.04
C ALA A 154 4.25 12.65 6.06
N GLY A 155 3.61 13.57 6.77
CA GLY A 155 2.15 13.68 6.87
C GLY A 155 1.53 14.50 5.74
N ILE A 156 0.31 14.99 6.00
CA ILE A 156 -0.41 15.90 5.10
C ILE A 156 0.10 17.34 5.30
N ASP A 157 0.11 17.79 6.55
CA ASP A 157 0.44 19.17 6.92
C ASP A 157 1.89 19.35 7.38
N ASP A 158 2.51 18.30 7.94
CA ASP A 158 3.87 18.34 8.48
C ASP A 158 4.48 16.92 8.60
N SER A 159 5.76 16.85 8.95
CA SER A 159 6.46 15.67 9.43
C SER A 159 5.96 15.20 10.81
N LEU A 160 6.10 13.90 11.09
CA LEU A 160 5.72 13.34 12.39
C LEU A 160 6.74 13.78 13.45
N LEU A 161 8.00 13.39 13.26
CA LEU A 161 9.15 13.76 14.07
C LEU A 161 9.75 15.07 13.56
N GLY A 162 9.87 16.04 14.46
CA GLY A 162 10.35 17.40 14.17
C GLY A 162 9.25 18.38 13.76
N GLY A 163 8.05 17.88 13.46
CA GLY A 163 6.84 18.66 13.20
C GLY A 163 5.81 18.46 14.32
N VAL A 164 4.88 17.52 14.11
CA VAL A 164 3.80 17.21 15.07
C VAL A 164 4.35 16.83 16.46
N ILE A 165 5.40 16.02 16.48
CA ILE A 165 6.17 15.69 17.67
C ILE A 165 7.44 16.53 17.61
N ASP A 166 7.50 17.52 18.50
CA ASP A 166 8.62 18.45 18.65
C ASP A 166 9.95 17.68 18.81
N ASN A 167 11.00 18.17 18.15
CA ASN A 167 12.31 17.52 18.09
C ASN A 167 12.99 17.36 19.46
N LYS A 168 12.56 18.09 20.50
CA LYS A 168 13.06 17.92 21.86
C LYS A 168 12.63 16.61 22.52
N PHE A 169 11.62 15.93 21.98
CA PHE A 169 11.13 14.65 22.48
C PHE A 169 11.80 13.48 21.76
N ASP A 170 13.09 13.28 22.03
CA ASP A 170 13.95 12.27 21.38
C ASP A 170 13.61 10.80 21.74
N SER A 171 12.80 10.59 22.77
CA SER A 171 12.32 9.27 23.18
C SER A 171 11.18 8.71 22.32
N TYR A 172 10.62 9.50 21.39
CA TYR A 172 9.60 8.98 20.48
C TYR A 172 10.24 8.14 19.37
N ARG A 173 10.39 6.84 19.64
CA ARG A 173 11.04 5.90 18.73
C ARG A 173 10.07 4.80 18.33
N ILE A 174 9.66 4.79 17.06
CA ILE A 174 8.61 3.88 16.58
C ILE A 174 8.99 2.41 16.84
N GLU A 175 10.22 1.98 16.49
CA GLU A 175 10.68 0.61 16.76
C GLU A 175 10.62 0.22 18.24
N GLU A 176 10.98 1.14 19.15
CA GLU A 176 10.93 0.90 20.60
C GLU A 176 9.49 0.84 21.11
N GLN A 177 8.57 1.62 20.53
CA GLN A 177 7.14 1.51 20.83
C GLN A 177 6.55 0.16 20.41
N TRP A 178 7.05 -0.51 19.37
CA TRP A 178 6.58 -1.85 19.01
C TRP A 178 7.25 -2.92 19.87
N THR A 179 8.56 -2.77 20.08
CA THR A 179 9.35 -3.69 20.91
C THR A 179 8.85 -3.72 22.36
N SER A 180 8.44 -2.57 22.92
CA SER A 180 7.90 -2.48 24.28
C SER A 180 6.58 -3.23 24.48
N TYR A 181 5.82 -3.46 23.39
CA TYR A 181 4.61 -4.31 23.38
C TYR A 181 4.93 -5.78 23.10
N GLY A 182 6.21 -6.18 23.02
CA GLY A 182 6.62 -7.57 22.84
C GLY A 182 6.58 -8.08 21.40
N TRP A 183 6.58 -7.20 20.39
CA TRP A 183 6.57 -7.59 18.98
C TRP A 183 7.95 -8.00 18.46
N ASN A 184 7.96 -8.85 17.43
CA ASN A 184 9.14 -9.08 16.59
C ASN A 184 9.26 -7.91 15.59
N VAL A 185 10.29 -7.08 15.75
CA VAL A 185 10.49 -5.85 14.96
C VAL A 185 11.70 -6.00 14.05
N PHE A 186 11.51 -5.74 12.75
CA PHE A 186 12.55 -5.75 11.74
C PHE A 186 12.69 -4.34 11.13
N GLY A 187 13.76 -3.63 11.49
CA GLY A 187 14.07 -2.33 10.89
C GLY A 187 14.78 -2.46 9.54
N LEU A 188 14.34 -1.70 8.54
CA LEU A 188 15.07 -1.54 7.26
C LEU A 188 15.64 -0.14 7.16
N ALA A 189 16.96 -0.07 7.00
CA ALA A 189 17.67 1.20 6.81
C ALA A 189 17.21 1.92 5.53
N ASN A 190 16.87 1.16 4.49
CA ASN A 190 16.28 1.68 3.26
C ASN A 190 15.10 0.79 2.81
N GLY A 191 13.88 1.22 3.09
CA GLY A 191 12.65 0.56 2.66
C GLY A 191 12.37 0.64 1.15
N ASN A 192 13.19 1.37 0.38
CA ASN A 192 13.15 1.38 -1.09
C ASN A 192 14.15 0.40 -1.73
N ASP A 193 14.95 -0.28 -0.92
CA ASP A 193 15.90 -1.31 -1.36
C ASP A 193 15.18 -2.67 -1.44
N TYR A 194 15.04 -3.20 -2.66
CA TYR A 194 14.35 -4.46 -2.89
C TYR A 194 15.03 -5.64 -2.19
N ASP A 195 16.36 -5.67 -2.09
CA ASP A 195 17.07 -6.77 -1.45
C ASP A 195 16.79 -6.79 0.06
N GLN A 196 16.74 -5.61 0.69
CA GLN A 196 16.37 -5.48 2.10
C GLN A 196 14.92 -5.92 2.35
N VAL A 197 13.98 -5.48 1.51
CA VAL A 197 12.56 -5.85 1.63
C VAL A 197 12.35 -7.35 1.44
N VAL A 198 12.99 -7.94 0.43
CA VAL A 198 12.91 -9.39 0.15
C VAL A 198 13.55 -10.20 1.27
N ALA A 199 14.70 -9.76 1.81
CA ALA A 199 15.34 -10.43 2.95
C ALA A 199 14.45 -10.41 4.20
N ALA A 200 13.75 -9.32 4.48
CA ALA A 200 12.81 -9.23 5.60
C ALA A 200 11.59 -10.14 5.40
N LEU A 201 11.01 -10.14 4.20
CA LEU A 201 9.92 -11.06 3.84
C LEU A 201 10.33 -12.54 4.00
N LYS A 202 11.53 -12.90 3.53
CA LYS A 202 12.12 -14.24 3.70
C LYS A 202 12.26 -14.59 5.18
N THR A 203 12.76 -13.67 5.99
CA THR A 203 12.92 -13.85 7.44
C THR A 203 11.57 -14.09 8.13
N MET A 204 10.54 -13.30 7.80
CA MET A 204 9.18 -13.48 8.33
C MET A 204 8.53 -14.80 7.86
N GLU A 205 8.88 -15.30 6.68
CA GLU A 205 8.42 -16.58 6.16
C GLU A 205 9.04 -17.77 6.89
N ASP A 206 10.36 -17.74 7.01
CA ASP A 206 11.14 -18.80 7.65
C ASP A 206 11.06 -18.78 9.18
N TRP A 207 10.42 -17.76 9.77
CA TRP A 207 10.32 -17.59 11.21
C TRP A 207 9.77 -18.83 11.91
N ASP A 208 10.28 -19.12 13.11
CA ASP A 208 9.87 -20.27 13.91
C ASP A 208 8.35 -20.18 14.21
N PRO A 209 7.52 -21.14 13.75
CA PRO A 209 6.09 -21.13 14.02
C PRO A 209 5.75 -21.29 15.52
N ALA A 210 6.68 -21.76 16.35
CA ALA A 210 6.51 -21.83 17.80
C ALA A 210 6.62 -20.45 18.47
N ASP A 211 7.30 -19.48 17.85
CA ASP A 211 7.26 -18.09 18.32
C ASP A 211 5.98 -17.42 17.84
N ARG A 212 5.03 -17.32 18.76
CA ARG A 212 3.70 -16.78 18.51
C ARG A 212 3.59 -15.27 18.68
N ARG A 213 4.71 -14.56 18.89
CA ARG A 213 4.71 -13.09 18.92
C ARG A 213 4.41 -12.52 17.52
N PRO A 214 3.55 -11.50 17.43
CA PRO A 214 3.27 -10.83 16.16
C PRO A 214 4.52 -10.11 15.63
N MET A 215 4.53 -9.79 14.33
CA MET A 215 5.71 -9.26 13.65
C MET A 215 5.43 -8.06 12.76
N ILE A 216 6.40 -7.16 12.71
CA ILE A 216 6.37 -5.92 11.92
C ILE A 216 7.73 -5.64 11.27
N VAL A 217 7.69 -5.22 10.01
CA VAL A 217 8.81 -4.58 9.31
C VAL A 217 8.59 -3.07 9.33
N ILE A 218 9.61 -2.32 9.71
CA ILE A 218 9.60 -0.85 9.74
C ILE A 218 10.67 -0.38 8.77
N GLY A 219 10.25 0.12 7.60
CA GLY A 219 11.17 0.55 6.56
C GLY A 219 11.26 2.06 6.47
N ASN A 220 12.48 2.61 6.53
CA ASN A 220 12.70 4.02 6.22
C ASN A 220 12.46 4.25 4.72
N THR A 221 11.42 4.97 4.37
CA THR A 221 10.99 5.19 2.98
C THR A 221 10.98 6.68 2.65
N VAL A 222 10.76 7.01 1.38
CA VAL A 222 10.62 8.40 0.93
C VAL A 222 9.22 8.58 0.35
N LYS A 223 8.40 9.44 0.95
CA LYS A 223 7.15 9.86 0.32
C LYS A 223 7.48 10.59 -0.98
N GLY A 224 6.85 10.17 -2.07
CA GLY A 224 7.20 10.65 -3.42
C GLY A 224 8.43 10.01 -4.03
N TYR A 225 8.91 8.86 -3.50
CA TYR A 225 10.02 8.11 -4.06
C TYR A 225 9.85 7.84 -5.57
N TRP A 226 10.96 7.96 -6.31
CA TRP A 226 11.04 7.61 -7.72
C TRP A 226 12.42 7.00 -8.01
N PRO A 227 12.47 5.83 -8.67
CA PRO A 227 13.74 5.11 -8.89
C PRO A 227 14.69 5.84 -9.85
N GLY A 228 14.16 6.69 -10.74
CA GLY A 228 14.96 7.50 -11.66
C GLY A 228 15.40 8.85 -11.11
N ALA A 229 15.09 9.18 -9.85
CA ALA A 229 15.47 10.46 -9.28
C ALA A 229 16.97 10.49 -8.94
N VAL A 230 17.66 11.53 -9.40
CA VAL A 230 19.09 11.74 -9.13
C VAL A 230 19.25 13.07 -8.41
N ASN A 231 19.84 13.05 -7.21
CA ASN A 231 20.01 14.23 -6.35
C ASN A 231 18.71 15.02 -6.12
N GLY A 232 17.60 14.30 -5.90
CA GLY A 232 16.28 14.90 -5.68
C GLY A 232 15.66 15.53 -6.93
N LYS A 233 16.08 15.14 -8.13
CA LYS A 233 15.55 15.66 -9.40
C LYS A 233 15.13 14.54 -10.35
N LEU A 234 14.09 14.82 -11.11
CA LEU A 234 13.58 14.01 -12.20
C LEU A 234 13.93 14.67 -13.53
N GLU A 235 14.63 13.93 -14.40
CA GLU A 235 14.99 14.41 -15.73
C GLU A 235 13.74 14.82 -16.51
N GLY A 236 13.72 16.06 -17.02
CA GLY A 236 12.59 16.62 -17.77
C GLY A 236 11.42 17.14 -16.92
N TYR A 237 11.38 16.88 -15.60
CA TYR A 237 10.27 17.29 -14.72
C TYR A 237 10.70 18.30 -13.63
N GLY A 238 11.95 18.29 -13.20
CA GLY A 238 12.47 19.22 -12.18
C GLY A 238 12.66 18.55 -10.83
N ASP A 239 12.40 19.28 -9.74
CA ASP A 239 12.63 18.79 -8.38
C ASP A 239 11.61 17.70 -8.01
N GLN A 240 12.10 16.62 -7.41
CA GLN A 240 11.27 15.55 -6.88
C GLN A 240 10.55 16.04 -5.63
N ILE A 241 9.26 15.74 -5.54
CA ILE A 241 8.43 16.24 -4.44
C ILE A 241 8.41 15.19 -3.35
N VAL A 242 9.13 15.51 -2.27
CA VAL A 242 9.38 14.64 -1.13
C VAL A 242 8.99 15.34 0.18
N GLY A 243 8.79 14.55 1.23
CA GLY A 243 8.36 15.06 2.54
C GLY A 243 6.85 15.29 2.61
N TYR A 244 6.40 16.10 3.57
CA TYR A 244 4.97 16.38 3.75
C TYR A 244 4.28 17.11 2.57
N PRO A 245 4.95 17.91 1.71
CA PRO A 245 4.33 18.50 0.52
C PRO A 245 3.56 17.46 -0.30
N SER A 246 2.25 17.66 -0.42
CA SER A 246 1.30 16.66 -0.91
C SER A 246 0.73 16.96 -2.30
N HIS A 247 1.00 18.16 -2.84
CA HIS A 247 0.56 18.56 -4.17
C HIS A 247 1.76 18.70 -5.10
N PRO A 248 2.03 17.68 -5.94
CA PRO A 248 3.18 17.70 -6.82
C PRO A 248 3.10 18.78 -7.90
N TYR A 249 1.92 19.33 -8.10
CA TYR A 249 1.66 20.41 -9.01
C TYR A 249 0.55 21.23 -8.36
N GLY A 250 0.77 22.51 -8.09
CA GLY A 250 -0.26 23.44 -7.64
C GLY A 250 -1.29 23.73 -8.71
N PHE A 251 -1.75 22.70 -9.43
CA PHE A 251 -2.87 22.81 -10.34
C PHE A 251 -4.10 23.12 -9.49
N SER A 252 -4.73 24.26 -9.78
CA SER A 252 -6.08 24.50 -9.32
C SER A 252 -6.98 23.35 -9.80
N MET A 253 -8.02 23.05 -9.02
CA MET A 253 -9.03 22.08 -9.44
C MET A 253 -9.52 22.46 -10.85
N ASN A 254 -9.37 21.55 -11.83
CA ASN A 254 -9.65 21.77 -13.26
C ASN A 254 -8.66 22.67 -14.03
N SER A 255 -7.38 22.73 -13.64
CA SER A 255 -6.35 23.32 -14.50
C SER A 255 -6.27 22.57 -15.84
N PRO A 256 -5.97 23.27 -16.95
CA PRO A 256 -5.63 22.63 -18.22
C PRO A 256 -4.43 21.68 -18.02
N TYR A 257 -4.53 20.48 -18.57
CA TYR A 257 -3.45 19.50 -18.61
C TYR A 257 -2.47 19.81 -19.74
#